data_AF-A0A364N6K1-F1
#
_entry.id   AF-A0A364N6K1-F1
#
_cell.length_a   1.000
_cell.length_b   1.000
_cell.length_c   1.000
_cell.angle_alpha   90.00
_cell.angle_beta   90.00
_cell.angle_gamma   90.00
#
_symmetry.space_group_name_H-M   'P 1'
#
loop_
_entity.id
_entity.type
_entity.pdbx_description
1 polymer ?
#
loop_
_entity_poly.entity_id
_entity_poly.type
_entity_poly.pdbx_seq_one_letter_code
_entity_poly.pdbx_strand_id
1 'polypeptide(L)'
;MNPHISVTSYPPTSTQDDRRQSYPDDMSTSSSNSSVSDKDMATDPTLQPRPRLGSRKSSGTIIIPRDSPNVEMKEEEEEYDDGDARTMSPRRSSEEIEKMGQDARQALIDPCIKLTAFARQAKALQASLMEIVDRVEVVKNEHEKLEGGNKFLQSYIGELMQTSKLTSAGAGKSSKVKGKGRSVK
;
A
#
# COMPACT_ATOMS: atom_id res chain seq x y z
N MET A 1 -41.25 16.83 9.46
CA MET A 1 -40.15 16.64 10.42
C MET A 1 -39.07 15.82 9.72
N ASN A 2 -38.03 16.48 9.22
CA ASN A 2 -36.84 15.90 8.61
C ASN A 2 -35.62 16.57 9.26
N PRO A 3 -34.62 15.84 9.75
CA PRO A 3 -33.38 16.46 10.23
C PRO A 3 -32.42 16.71 9.05
N HIS A 4 -31.91 17.94 8.98
CA HIS A 4 -30.90 18.39 8.01
C HIS A 4 -29.52 18.05 8.57
N ILE A 5 -28.75 17.23 7.86
CA ILE A 5 -27.38 16.84 8.23
C ILE A 5 -26.43 17.87 7.61
N SER A 6 -25.67 18.62 8.42
CA SER A 6 -24.64 19.55 7.94
C SER A 6 -23.34 18.79 7.68
N VAL A 7 -22.91 18.75 6.42
CA VAL A 7 -21.60 18.21 6.03
C VAL A 7 -20.57 19.33 6.10
N THR A 8 -19.66 19.25 7.07
CA THR A 8 -18.51 20.16 7.15
C THR A 8 -17.41 19.65 6.22
N SER A 9 -17.09 20.43 5.19
CA SER A 9 -16.02 20.15 4.22
C SER A 9 -14.68 20.68 4.75
N TYR A 10 -13.64 19.84 4.74
CA TYR A 10 -12.27 20.23 5.08
C TYR A 10 -11.58 20.89 3.86
N PRO A 11 -10.68 21.87 4.05
CA PRO A 11 -9.99 22.51 2.94
C PRO A 11 -8.85 21.63 2.37
N PRO A 12 -8.50 21.78 1.08
CA PRO A 12 -7.39 21.05 0.47
C PRO A 12 -6.04 21.62 0.93
N THR A 13 -5.12 20.74 1.35
CA THR A 13 -3.72 21.10 1.60
C THR A 13 -3.00 21.37 0.28
N SER A 14 -2.49 22.59 0.17
CA SER A 14 -1.68 23.09 -0.93
C SER A 14 -0.41 22.26 -1.11
N THR A 15 -0.21 21.74 -2.32
CA THR A 15 1.09 21.24 -2.81
C THR A 15 1.99 22.44 -3.10
N GLN A 16 2.99 22.68 -2.25
CA GLN A 16 4.16 23.48 -2.61
C GLN A 16 5.39 22.57 -2.59
N ASP A 17 6.00 22.45 -3.76
CA ASP A 17 7.37 22.00 -3.96
C ASP A 17 8.30 22.79 -3.05
N ASP A 18 9.00 22.11 -2.13
CA ASP A 18 10.27 22.61 -1.65
C ASP A 18 11.28 21.46 -1.47
N ARG A 19 12.27 21.57 -2.35
CA ARG A 19 13.60 20.96 -2.37
C ARG A 19 14.00 20.27 -1.06
N ARG A 20 14.35 18.98 -1.17
CA ARG A 20 15.27 18.28 -0.27
C ARG A 20 16.52 19.14 -0.02
N GLN A 21 16.54 19.86 1.10
CA GLN A 21 17.76 20.40 1.68
C GLN A 21 18.36 19.28 2.54
N SER A 22 19.40 18.66 1.98
CA SER A 22 20.31 17.79 2.71
C SER A 22 20.84 18.56 3.91
N TYR A 23 20.50 18.13 5.12
CA TYR A 23 21.21 18.58 6.31
C TYR A 23 22.67 18.15 6.16
N PRO A 24 23.65 19.04 6.34
CA PRO A 24 24.99 18.60 6.69
C PRO A 24 24.97 18.20 8.16
N ASP A 25 25.33 16.95 8.44
CA ASP A 25 25.79 16.52 9.76
C ASP A 25 27.12 17.24 10.06
N ASP A 26 27.05 18.49 10.50
CA ASP A 26 28.16 19.18 11.15
C ASP A 26 28.02 18.94 12.66
N MET A 27 28.36 17.71 13.07
CA MET A 27 28.62 17.39 14.47
C MET A 27 29.91 18.11 14.88
N SER A 28 29.78 19.40 15.21
CA SER A 28 30.85 20.16 15.84
C SER A 28 31.21 19.50 17.17
N THR A 29 32.30 18.74 17.16
CA THR A 29 33.00 18.29 18.37
C THR A 29 33.64 19.52 19.02
N SER A 30 32.84 20.33 19.70
CA SER A 30 33.36 21.34 20.61
C SER A 30 33.93 20.62 21.83
N SER A 31 35.20 20.23 21.71
CA SER A 31 36.08 19.96 22.84
C SER A 31 36.17 21.23 23.67
N SER A 32 35.39 21.29 24.75
CA SER A 32 35.47 22.36 25.74
C SER A 32 36.81 22.29 26.48
N ASN A 33 37.84 22.93 25.91
CA ASN A 33 38.99 23.35 26.70
C ASN A 33 38.48 24.37 27.73
N SER A 34 38.55 24.02 29.01
CA SER A 34 38.25 24.94 30.11
C SER A 34 39.28 26.08 30.08
N SER A 35 38.93 27.18 29.42
CA SER A 35 39.64 28.44 29.53
C SER A 35 39.35 29.03 30.91
N VAL A 36 40.40 29.19 31.71
CA VAL A 36 40.34 29.97 32.95
C VAL A 36 39.95 31.41 32.59
N SER A 37 38.79 31.83 33.05
CA SER A 37 38.36 33.23 33.00
C SER A 37 38.06 33.66 34.42
N ASP A 38 39.05 34.28 35.06
CA ASP A 38 38.86 35.15 36.21
C ASP A 38 38.03 36.35 35.74
N LYS A 39 36.71 36.30 35.96
CA LYS A 39 35.87 37.49 35.97
C LYS A 39 34.83 37.36 37.06
N ASP A 40 34.92 38.31 37.98
CA ASP A 40 34.00 38.60 39.07
C ASP A 40 32.54 38.48 38.63
N MET A 41 31.84 37.49 39.19
CA MET A 41 30.38 37.42 39.15
C MET A 41 29.89 37.47 40.59
N ALA A 42 29.12 38.51 40.89
CA ALA A 42 28.51 38.78 42.17
C ALA A 42 27.81 37.52 42.70
N THR A 43 28.29 37.00 43.83
CA THR A 43 27.70 35.89 44.57
C THR A 43 26.43 36.35 45.27
N ASP A 44 25.29 35.74 44.93
CA ASP A 44 24.07 35.76 45.74
C ASP A 44 24.40 35.21 47.15
N PRO A 45 24.16 35.97 48.24
CA PRO A 45 24.55 35.58 49.60
C PRO A 45 23.75 34.41 50.17
N THR A 46 22.71 33.91 49.47
CA THR A 46 21.86 32.82 49.96
C THR A 46 22.25 31.42 49.45
N LEU A 47 23.16 31.33 48.48
CA LEU A 47 23.58 30.07 47.89
C LEU A 47 24.94 29.64 48.43
N GLN A 48 25.00 28.50 49.11
CA GLN A 48 26.27 27.93 49.52
C GLN A 48 27.13 27.61 48.28
N PRO A 49 28.40 28.04 48.24
CA PRO A 49 29.26 27.79 47.09
C PRO A 49 29.46 26.29 46.91
N ARG A 50 29.09 25.78 45.73
CA ARG A 50 29.26 24.37 45.36
C ARG A 50 30.75 24.01 45.51
N PRO A 51 31.09 22.91 46.21
CA PRO A 51 32.47 22.46 46.33
C PRO A 51 33.12 22.36 44.96
N ARG A 52 34.28 23.01 44.79
CA ARG A 52 35.02 23.01 43.53
C ARG A 52 35.39 21.55 43.22
N LEU A 53 34.77 20.98 42.19
CA LEU A 53 35.13 19.67 41.68
C LEU A 53 36.57 19.78 41.15
N GLY A 54 37.52 19.20 41.88
CA GLY A 54 38.92 19.14 41.46
C GLY A 54 39.01 18.52 40.07
N SER A 55 39.96 19.00 39.27
CA SER A 55 40.23 18.47 37.93
C SER A 55 40.49 16.96 38.03
N ARG A 56 39.47 16.17 37.68
CA ARG A 56 39.60 14.72 37.53
C ARG A 56 40.20 14.46 36.16
N LYS A 57 41.25 13.64 36.12
CA LYS A 57 41.81 13.07 34.88
C LYS A 57 40.64 12.51 34.07
N SER A 58 40.54 12.83 32.77
CA SER A 58 39.48 12.30 31.90
C SER A 58 39.50 10.77 31.96
N SER A 59 38.49 10.16 32.59
CA SER A 59 38.28 8.72 32.47
C SER A 59 38.09 8.42 30.98
N GLY A 60 38.82 7.44 30.46
CA GLY A 60 38.81 7.11 29.04
C GLY A 60 37.41 6.90 28.45
N THR A 61 37.33 7.00 27.14
CA THR A 61 36.13 6.83 26.34
C THR A 61 35.35 5.56 26.69
N ILE A 62 34.06 5.71 27.02
CA ILE A 62 33.11 4.62 27.31
C ILE A 62 32.71 3.84 26.03
N ILE A 63 33.16 4.28 24.85
CA ILE A 63 32.80 3.69 23.56
C ILE A 63 33.52 2.35 23.39
N ILE A 64 32.77 1.27 23.49
CA ILE A 64 33.21 -0.08 23.15
C ILE A 64 32.90 -0.32 21.66
N PRO A 65 33.86 -0.78 20.84
CA PRO A 65 33.61 -1.17 19.45
C PRO A 65 32.52 -2.25 19.33
N ARG A 66 31.72 -2.17 18.27
CA ARG A 66 30.58 -3.08 18.01
C ARG A 66 30.97 -4.56 17.89
N ASP A 67 32.22 -4.85 17.55
CA ASP A 67 32.73 -6.22 17.35
C ASP A 67 33.31 -6.85 18.62
N SER A 68 33.10 -6.22 19.78
CA SER A 68 33.59 -6.74 21.06
C SER A 68 32.77 -7.98 21.49
N PRO A 69 33.43 -9.09 21.83
CA PRO A 69 32.76 -10.39 21.98
C PRO A 69 31.87 -10.52 23.23
N ASN A 70 32.04 -9.65 24.24
CA ASN A 70 31.28 -9.69 25.48
C ASN A 70 31.03 -8.26 26.00
N VAL A 71 29.88 -7.68 25.64
CA VAL A 71 29.40 -6.41 26.23
C VAL A 71 28.34 -6.66 27.29
N GLU A 72 27.61 -7.77 27.18
CA GLU A 72 26.57 -8.20 28.11
C GLU A 72 27.18 -9.18 29.12
N MET A 73 26.90 -8.98 30.41
CA MET A 73 27.17 -9.98 31.44
C MET A 73 26.33 -11.22 31.09
N LYS A 74 26.88 -12.42 31.21
CA LYS A 74 26.08 -13.63 31.01
C LYS A 74 24.97 -13.66 32.08
N GLU A 75 23.76 -14.06 31.70
CA GLU A 75 22.58 -14.12 32.61
C GLU A 75 22.87 -14.91 33.90
N GLU A 76 23.82 -15.85 33.84
CA GLU A 76 24.28 -16.70 34.94
C GLU A 76 25.31 -16.05 35.88
N GLU A 77 25.91 -14.92 35.48
CA GLU A 77 26.90 -14.15 36.26
C GLU A 77 26.30 -12.88 36.90
N GLU A 78 25.02 -12.58 36.60
CA GLU A 78 24.29 -11.48 37.23
C GLU A 78 23.75 -11.88 38.63
N GLU A 79 24.65 -12.05 39.59
CA GLU A 79 24.27 -12.18 41.01
C GLU A 79 24.08 -10.78 41.61
N TYR A 80 22.83 -10.33 41.70
CA TYR A 80 22.46 -9.06 42.30
C TYR A 80 22.56 -9.17 43.83
N ASP A 81 23.51 -8.47 44.43
CA ASP A 81 23.64 -8.36 45.89
C ASP A 81 22.46 -7.58 46.50
N ASP A 82 22.11 -7.88 47.76
CA ASP A 82 21.00 -7.23 48.50
C ASP A 82 21.24 -5.70 48.70
N GLY A 83 22.47 -5.24 48.47
CA GLY A 83 22.87 -3.83 48.44
C GLY A 83 23.00 -3.19 47.05
N ASP A 84 22.68 -3.90 45.97
CA ASP A 84 22.82 -3.37 44.61
C ASP A 84 21.83 -2.23 44.35
N ALA A 85 22.34 -1.03 44.05
CA ALA A 85 21.53 0.15 43.71
C ALA A 85 20.56 -0.10 42.54
N ARG A 86 20.85 -1.09 41.68
CA ARG A 86 19.99 -1.52 40.58
C ARG A 86 18.69 -2.19 41.05
N THR A 87 18.66 -2.82 42.23
CA THR A 87 17.46 -3.40 42.86
C THR A 87 16.68 -2.38 43.68
N MET A 88 17.32 -1.26 44.05
CA MET A 88 16.74 -0.18 44.86
C MET A 88 15.90 0.84 44.07
N SER A 89 15.87 0.74 42.74
CA SER A 89 15.00 1.57 41.89
C SER A 89 13.66 0.87 41.66
N PRO A 90 12.50 1.55 41.73
CA PRO A 90 11.21 0.94 41.39
C PRO A 90 11.23 0.40 39.95
N ARG A 91 11.45 -0.91 39.80
CA ARG A 91 11.32 -1.62 38.53
C ARG A 91 9.85 -1.99 38.34
N ARG A 92 9.34 -1.89 37.11
CA ARG A 92 8.07 -2.52 36.73
C ARG A 92 8.13 -4.00 37.13
N SER A 93 7.01 -4.58 37.59
CA SER A 93 6.98 -6.00 37.91
C SER A 93 7.41 -6.82 36.68
N SER A 94 8.11 -7.93 36.88
CA SER A 94 8.57 -8.80 35.79
C SER A 94 7.42 -9.24 34.87
N GLU A 95 6.24 -9.45 35.44
CA GLU A 95 4.98 -9.72 34.72
C GLU A 95 4.57 -8.58 33.77
N GLU A 96 4.69 -7.32 34.19
CA GLU A 96 4.36 -6.16 33.34
C GLU A 96 5.34 -6.04 32.16
N ILE A 97 6.62 -6.36 32.39
CA ILE A 97 7.67 -6.34 31.36
C ILE A 97 7.43 -7.45 30.33
N GLU A 98 7.10 -8.66 30.77
CA GLU A 98 6.76 -9.76 29.87
C GLU A 98 5.52 -9.43 29.03
N LYS A 99 4.48 -8.88 29.66
CA LYS A 99 3.27 -8.43 28.97
C LYS A 99 3.59 -7.38 27.91
N MET A 100 4.42 -6.38 28.22
CA MET A 100 4.83 -5.36 27.25
C MET A 100 5.59 -5.97 26.07
N GLY A 101 6.45 -6.96 26.32
CA GLY A 101 7.16 -7.70 25.27
C GLY A 101 6.23 -8.53 24.38
N GLN A 102 5.22 -9.17 24.97
CA GLN A 102 4.18 -9.90 24.22
C GLN A 102 3.32 -8.95 23.39
N ASP A 103 2.86 -7.83 23.96
CA ASP A 103 2.08 -6.80 23.27
C ASP A 103 2.86 -6.23 22.07
N ALA A 104 4.17 -5.98 22.22
CA ALA A 104 5.02 -5.52 21.12
C ALA A 104 5.18 -6.56 20.00
N ARG A 105 5.36 -7.85 20.34
CA ARG A 105 5.42 -8.94 19.35
C ARG A 105 4.09 -9.09 18.62
N GLN A 106 2.98 -9.06 19.35
CA GLN A 106 1.64 -9.19 18.77
C GLN A 106 1.33 -8.01 17.85
N ALA A 107 1.72 -6.80 18.24
CA ALA A 107 1.57 -5.59 17.43
C ALA A 107 2.35 -5.64 16.10
N LEU A 108 3.37 -6.49 15.96
CA LEU A 108 4.07 -6.73 14.69
C LEU A 108 3.49 -7.92 13.91
N ILE A 109 3.15 -9.00 14.60
CA ILE A 109 2.65 -10.24 13.99
C ILE A 109 1.25 -10.03 13.40
N ASP A 110 0.34 -9.41 14.14
CA ASP A 110 -1.04 -9.19 13.70
C ASP A 110 -1.16 -8.38 12.40
N PRO A 111 -0.51 -7.20 12.25
CA PRO A 111 -0.57 -6.48 10.99
C PRO A 111 0.15 -7.23 9.88
N CYS A 112 1.23 -7.97 10.17
CA CYS A 112 1.91 -8.80 9.18
C CYS A 112 0.99 -9.89 8.62
N ILE A 113 0.30 -10.65 9.48
CA ILE A 113 -0.65 -11.68 9.08
C ILE A 113 -1.81 -11.06 8.29
N LYS A 114 -2.37 -9.94 8.75
CA LYS A 114 -3.46 -9.25 8.03
C LYS A 114 -3.03 -8.77 6.64
N LEU A 115 -1.82 -8.22 6.51
CA LEU A 115 -1.29 -7.75 5.23
C LEU A 115 -1.10 -8.91 4.24
N THR A 116 -0.58 -10.05 4.70
CA THR A 116 -0.43 -11.24 3.83
C THR A 116 -1.77 -11.84 3.42
N ALA A 117 -2.77 -11.87 4.31
CA ALA A 117 -4.12 -12.32 3.98
C ALA A 117 -4.78 -11.41 2.93
N PHE A 118 -4.66 -10.09 3.10
CA PHE A 118 -5.15 -9.12 2.12
C PHE A 118 -4.48 -9.29 0.76
N ALA A 119 -3.15 -9.44 0.72
CA ALA A 119 -2.42 -9.66 -0.53
C ALA A 119 -2.87 -10.95 -1.24
N ARG A 120 -3.13 -12.03 -0.48
CA ARG A 120 -3.65 -13.28 -1.03
C ARG A 120 -5.05 -13.09 -1.63
N GLN A 121 -5.94 -12.37 -0.94
CA GLN A 121 -7.28 -12.09 -1.44
C GLN A 121 -7.24 -11.26 -2.73
N ALA A 122 -6.43 -10.20 -2.77
CA ALA A 122 -6.26 -9.37 -3.96
C ALA A 122 -5.73 -10.21 -5.15
N LYS A 123 -4.76 -11.09 -4.90
CA LYS A 123 -4.21 -11.99 -5.93
C LYS A 123 -5.24 -12.99 -6.46
N ALA A 124 -6.08 -13.56 -5.58
CA ALA A 124 -7.15 -14.46 -5.99
C ALA A 124 -8.20 -13.75 -6.85
N LEU A 125 -8.57 -12.52 -6.46
CA LEU A 125 -9.49 -11.70 -7.24
C LEU A 125 -8.91 -11.35 -8.61
N GLN A 126 -7.64 -10.95 -8.68
CA GLN A 126 -6.96 -10.65 -9.94
C GLN A 126 -6.94 -11.87 -10.88
N ALA A 127 -6.65 -13.07 -10.36
CA ALA A 127 -6.66 -14.29 -11.14
C ALA A 127 -8.06 -14.61 -11.69
N SER A 128 -9.10 -14.46 -10.86
CA SER A 128 -10.50 -14.65 -11.28
C SER A 128 -10.92 -13.65 -12.37
N LEU A 129 -10.52 -12.38 -12.25
CA LEU A 129 -10.80 -11.38 -13.27
C LEU A 129 -10.10 -11.70 -14.60
N MET A 130 -8.85 -12.17 -14.56
CA MET A 130 -8.14 -12.59 -15.76
C MET A 130 -8.84 -13.76 -16.46
N GLU A 131 -9.27 -14.77 -15.69
CA GLU A 131 -10.04 -15.91 -16.23
C GLU A 131 -11.36 -15.46 -16.89
N ILE A 132 -12.05 -14.48 -16.31
CA ILE A 132 -13.26 -13.91 -16.91
C ILE A 132 -12.93 -13.20 -18.23
N VAL A 133 -11.85 -12.41 -18.29
CA VAL A 133 -11.41 -11.74 -19.52
C VAL A 133 -11.13 -12.76 -20.62
N ASP A 134 -10.37 -13.82 -20.31
CA ASP A 134 -10.06 -14.88 -21.27
C ASP A 134 -11.34 -15.54 -21.81
N ARG A 135 -12.30 -15.84 -20.94
CA ARG A 135 -13.61 -16.39 -21.36
C ARG A 135 -14.39 -15.43 -22.25
N VAL A 136 -14.37 -14.13 -21.95
CA VAL A 136 -15.04 -13.11 -22.76
C VAL A 136 -14.40 -13.01 -24.14
N GLU A 137 -13.08 -13.11 -24.24
CA GLU A 137 -12.37 -13.12 -25.53
C GLU A 137 -12.76 -14.33 -26.40
N VAL A 138 -12.87 -15.52 -25.80
CA VAL A 138 -13.35 -16.71 -26.52
C VAL A 138 -14.76 -16.49 -27.05
N VAL A 139 -15.68 -16.03 -26.21
CA VAL A 139 -17.08 -15.76 -26.61
C VAL A 139 -17.15 -14.70 -27.70
N LYS A 140 -16.34 -13.64 -27.61
CA LYS A 140 -16.26 -12.60 -28.64
C LYS A 140 -15.83 -13.17 -29.99
N ASN A 141 -14.79 -14.00 -30.01
CA ASN A 141 -14.28 -14.60 -31.24
C ASN A 141 -15.30 -15.58 -31.86
N GLU A 142 -16.01 -16.34 -31.03
CA GLU A 142 -17.12 -17.20 -31.50
C GLU A 142 -18.28 -16.38 -32.04
N HIS A 143 -18.65 -15.30 -31.36
CA HIS A 143 -19.70 -14.38 -31.81
C HIS A 143 -19.35 -13.76 -33.16
N GLU A 144 -18.11 -13.31 -33.37
CA GLU A 144 -17.66 -12.76 -34.66
C GLU A 144 -17.80 -13.78 -35.79
N LYS A 145 -17.47 -15.05 -35.54
CA LYS A 145 -17.67 -16.14 -36.52
C LYS A 145 -19.14 -16.37 -36.82
N LEU A 146 -19.99 -16.42 -35.79
CA LEU A 146 -21.44 -16.60 -35.96
C LEU A 146 -22.07 -15.41 -36.69
N GLU A 147 -21.65 -14.20 -36.39
CA GLU A 147 -22.10 -12.98 -37.07
C GLU A 147 -21.67 -12.99 -38.54
N GLY A 148 -20.42 -13.34 -38.82
CA GLY A 148 -19.92 -13.52 -40.19
C GLY A 148 -20.69 -14.57 -40.98
N GLY A 149 -20.94 -15.73 -40.37
CA GLY A 149 -21.77 -16.79 -40.96
C GLY A 149 -23.22 -16.35 -41.20
N ASN A 150 -23.82 -15.61 -40.26
CA ASN A 150 -25.18 -15.08 -40.41
C ASN A 150 -25.26 -14.05 -41.55
N LYS A 151 -24.27 -13.15 -41.65
CA LYS A 151 -24.16 -12.22 -42.80
C LYS A 151 -24.06 -12.98 -44.12
N PHE A 152 -23.23 -14.01 -44.19
CA PHE A 152 -23.11 -14.85 -45.39
C PHE A 152 -24.45 -15.51 -45.76
N LEU A 153 -25.15 -16.10 -44.80
CA LEU A 153 -26.46 -16.71 -45.03
C LEU A 153 -27.50 -15.69 -45.51
N GLN A 154 -27.53 -14.50 -44.90
CA GLN A 154 -28.43 -13.42 -45.32
C GLN A 154 -28.15 -12.95 -46.74
N SER A 155 -26.89 -12.76 -47.11
CA SER A 155 -26.49 -12.43 -48.49
C SER A 155 -26.90 -13.51 -49.47
N TYR A 156 -26.61 -14.78 -49.17
CA TYR A 156 -26.98 -15.91 -50.02
C TYR A 156 -28.50 -16.02 -50.23
N ILE A 157 -29.28 -15.88 -49.16
CA ILE A 157 -30.75 -15.88 -49.26
C ILE A 157 -31.23 -14.67 -50.09
N GLY A 158 -30.63 -13.49 -49.88
CA GLY A 158 -30.95 -12.29 -50.65
C GLY A 158 -30.72 -12.48 -52.16
N GLU A 159 -29.57 -13.03 -52.54
CA GLU A 159 -29.23 -13.35 -53.93
C GLU A 159 -30.17 -14.41 -54.52
N LEU A 160 -30.45 -15.48 -53.77
CA LEU A 160 -31.35 -16.54 -54.20
C LEU A 160 -32.79 -16.03 -54.41
N MET A 161 -33.26 -15.16 -53.53
CA MET A 161 -34.57 -14.52 -53.68
C MET A 161 -34.60 -13.54 -54.86
N GLN A 162 -33.53 -12.77 -55.09
CA GLN A 162 -33.43 -11.84 -56.20
C GLN A 162 -33.44 -12.58 -57.55
N THR A 163 -32.62 -13.62 -57.68
CA THR A 163 -32.61 -14.49 -58.86
C THR A 163 -33.97 -15.17 -59.06
N SER A 164 -34.60 -15.71 -58.02
CA SER A 164 -35.93 -16.34 -58.09
C SER A 164 -37.04 -15.38 -58.56
N LYS A 165 -36.97 -14.10 -58.20
CA LYS A 165 -37.90 -13.07 -58.70
C LYS A 165 -37.68 -12.79 -60.19
N LEU A 166 -36.43 -12.75 -60.65
CA LEU A 166 -36.09 -12.53 -62.06
C LEU A 166 -36.48 -13.73 -62.94
N THR A 167 -36.28 -14.97 -62.47
CA THR A 167 -36.61 -16.17 -63.26
C THR A 167 -38.12 -16.41 -63.34
N SER A 168 -38.87 -16.15 -62.26
CA SER A 168 -40.34 -16.33 -62.26
C SER A 168 -41.08 -15.23 -63.03
N ALA A 169 -40.59 -13.98 -63.01
CA ALA A 169 -41.15 -12.90 -63.81
C ALA A 169 -40.87 -13.03 -65.32
N GLY A 170 -39.83 -13.79 -65.71
CA GLY A 170 -39.49 -14.07 -67.11
C GLY A 170 -40.35 -15.15 -67.78
N ALA A 171 -40.94 -16.07 -67.01
CA ALA A 171 -41.73 -17.19 -67.54
C ALA A 171 -43.21 -16.84 -67.86
N GLY A 172 -43.70 -15.67 -67.44
CA GLY A 172 -45.12 -15.30 -67.55
C GLY A 172 -45.57 -14.60 -68.85
N LYS A 173 -44.66 -14.28 -69.79
CA LYS A 173 -45.00 -13.45 -70.98
C LYS A 173 -45.23 -14.24 -72.28
N SER A 174 -45.22 -15.57 -72.26
CA SER A 174 -45.41 -16.40 -73.47
C SER A 174 -46.78 -17.09 -73.61
N SER A 175 -47.72 -16.94 -72.66
CA SER A 175 -49.02 -17.63 -72.70
C SER A 175 -50.22 -16.75 -73.10
N LYS A 176 -50.08 -15.83 -74.07
CA LYS A 176 -51.23 -15.13 -74.65
C LYS A 176 -51.19 -15.14 -76.17
N VAL A 177 -51.14 -16.34 -76.74
CA VAL A 177 -51.41 -16.56 -78.17
C VAL A 177 -52.51 -17.61 -78.31
N LYS A 178 -53.66 -17.15 -78.84
CA LYS A 178 -54.59 -17.87 -79.73
C LYS A 178 -55.58 -18.87 -79.11
N GLY A 179 -56.81 -18.40 -78.93
CA GLY A 179 -58.01 -19.23 -78.75
C GLY A 179 -59.25 -18.50 -79.24
N LYS A 180 -59.58 -18.69 -80.52
CA LYS A 180 -60.73 -18.11 -81.24
C LYS A 180 -61.96 -18.97 -80.90
N GLY A 181 -62.92 -18.41 -80.15
CA GLY A 181 -64.17 -19.08 -79.79
C GLY A 181 -65.36 -18.15 -80.06
N ARG A 182 -66.21 -18.56 -81.00
CA ARG A 182 -67.36 -17.83 -81.54
C ARG A 182 -68.62 -18.41 -80.89
N SER A 183 -69.49 -17.59 -80.33
CA SER A 183 -70.88 -17.93 -79.92
C SER A 183 -71.65 -16.61 -80.00
N VAL A 184 -72.45 -16.28 -81.02
CA VAL A 184 -73.64 -16.91 -81.62
C VAL A 184 -74.75 -17.20 -80.62
N LYS A 185 -75.80 -16.37 -80.77
CA LYS A 185 -77.17 -16.37 -80.23
C LYS A 185 -77.35 -15.91 -78.80
#